data_AF-A0A920Q9Y2-F1
#
_entry.id   AF-A0A920Q9Y2-F1
#
_cell.length_a   1.000
_cell.length_b   1.000
_cell.length_c   1.000
_cell.angle_alpha   90.00
_cell.angle_beta   90.00
_cell.angle_gamma   90.00
#
_symmetry.space_group_name_H-M   'P 1'
#
loop_
_entity.id
_entity.type
_entity.pdbx_description
1 polymer ?
#
loop_
_entity_poly.entity_id
_entity_poly.type
_entity_poly.pdbx_seq_one_letter_code
_entity_poly.pdbx_strand_id
1 'polypeptide(L)' 'MARSWDLPKSHIPDGPGYLEKFYFSPGNSGFKVWDTRFGKIGAGICWDQWFPEAARVMALQGAEILCYPTAMDLSH' A
#
# COMPACT_ATOMS: atom_id res chain seq x y z
N MET A 1 9.10 -12.95 16.30
CA MET A 1 9.78 -12.32 15.13
C MET A 1 8.73 -12.15 14.04
N ALA A 2 8.22 -10.93 13.84
CA ALA A 2 7.28 -10.66 12.74
C ALA A 2 8.00 -10.87 11.41
N ARG A 3 7.32 -11.49 10.44
CA ARG A 3 7.94 -11.80 9.14
C ARG A 3 8.17 -10.47 8.42
N SER A 4 9.36 -10.29 7.86
CA SER A 4 9.79 -9.05 7.19
C SER A 4 8.96 -8.64 5.97
N TRP A 5 7.89 -9.37 5.65
CA TRP A 5 7.08 -9.26 4.44
C TRP A 5 5.66 -8.74 4.69
N ASP A 6 5.25 -8.54 5.94
CA ASP A 6 3.89 -8.07 6.24
C ASP A 6 3.73 -6.60 5.84
N LEU A 7 2.72 -6.28 5.03
CA LEU A 7 2.33 -4.92 4.63
C LEU A 7 0.81 -4.72 4.86
N PRO A 8 0.38 -4.37 6.08
CA PRO A 8 -0.99 -3.95 6.32
C PRO A 8 -1.29 -2.61 5.62
N LYS A 9 -2.42 -2.52 4.91
CA LYS A 9 -2.87 -1.33 4.17
C LYS A 9 -3.02 -0.11 5.08
N SER A 10 -2.45 1.03 4.70
CA SER A 10 -2.46 2.23 5.56
C SER A 10 -3.74 3.05 5.38
N HIS A 11 -4.17 3.30 4.15
CA HIS A 11 -5.37 4.09 3.87
C HIS A 11 -6.55 3.16 3.59
N ILE A 12 -7.50 3.09 4.52
CA ILE A 12 -8.69 2.23 4.40
C ILE A 12 -9.86 3.05 3.82
N PRO A 13 -10.34 2.76 2.60
CA PRO A 13 -11.47 3.47 2.02
C PRO A 13 -12.78 3.13 2.73
N ASP A 14 -13.75 4.02 2.60
CA ASP A 14 -15.11 3.80 3.06
C ASP A 14 -16.09 4.56 2.16
N GLY A 15 -17.12 3.88 1.70
CA GLY A 15 -18.15 4.41 0.81
C GLY A 15 -18.99 3.31 0.17
N PRO A 16 -20.05 3.66 -0.56
CA PRO A 16 -20.86 2.69 -1.31
C PRO A 16 -19.97 1.83 -2.22
N GLY A 17 -20.12 0.51 -2.13
CA GLY A 17 -19.29 -0.46 -2.88
C GLY A 17 -17.92 -0.79 -2.24
N TYR A 18 -17.44 0.00 -1.27
CA TYR A 18 -16.12 -0.18 -0.65
C TYR A 18 -16.19 0.06 0.88
N LEU A 19 -16.67 -0.94 1.63
CA LEU A 19 -16.86 -0.85 3.08
C LEU A 19 -15.64 -1.31 3.88
N GLU A 20 -14.42 -1.00 3.43
CA GLU A 20 -13.21 -1.60 4.00
C GLU A 20 -12.98 -1.22 5.47
N LYS A 21 -13.42 -0.02 5.91
CA LYS A 21 -13.31 0.39 7.33
C LYS A 21 -14.14 -0.45 8.30
N PHE A 22 -15.15 -1.17 7.82
CA PHE A 22 -15.89 -2.12 8.66
C PHE A 22 -15.06 -3.37 8.97
N TYR A 23 -14.21 -3.79 8.04
CA TYR A 23 -13.47 -5.05 8.11
C TYR A 23 -12.04 -4.89 8.62
N PHE A 24 -11.41 -3.74 8.36
CA PHE A 24 -9.97 -3.56 8.59
C PHE A 24 -9.66 -2.32 9.40
N SER A 25 -8.76 -2.48 10.36
CA SER A 25 -8.07 -1.37 11.01
C SER A 25 -6.97 -0.82 10.09
N PRO A 26 -6.68 0.50 10.13
CA PRO A 26 -5.52 1.06 9.46
C PRO A 26 -4.22 0.38 9.88
N GLY A 27 -3.37 0.07 8.90
CA GLY A 27 -2.06 -0.54 9.13
C GLY A 27 -1.12 0.36 9.92
N ASN A 28 -0.27 -0.24 10.76
CA ASN A 28 0.64 0.46 11.68
C ASN A 28 2.13 0.23 11.40
N SER A 29 2.47 -0.47 10.31
CA SER A 29 3.86 -0.80 9.98
C SER A 29 4.61 0.29 9.21
N GLY A 30 3.88 1.32 8.75
CA GLY A 30 4.35 2.23 7.71
C GLY A 30 4.51 1.56 6.34
N PHE A 31 4.89 2.37 5.35
CA PHE A 31 5.24 1.88 4.01
C PHE A 31 6.62 1.24 4.00
N LYS A 32 6.77 0.18 3.20
CA LYS A 32 7.96 -0.65 3.16
C LYS A 32 8.52 -0.78 1.74
N VAL A 33 9.82 -0.98 1.69
CA VAL A 33 10.59 -1.31 0.49
C VAL A 33 11.35 -2.60 0.75
N TRP A 34 11.34 -3.51 -0.22
CA TRP A 34 12.05 -4.78 -0.15
C TRP A 34 13.14 -4.86 -1.20
N ASP A 35 14.32 -5.32 -0.77
CA ASP A 35 15.40 -5.69 -1.68
C ASP A 35 15.04 -7.01 -2.38
N THR A 36 15.00 -6.97 -3.71
CA THR A 36 14.79 -8.16 -4.54
C THR A 36 15.96 -8.33 -5.50
N ARG A 37 16.06 -9.50 -6.14
CA ARG A 37 17.06 -9.73 -7.20
C ARG A 37 16.87 -8.84 -8.45
N PHE A 38 15.76 -8.10 -8.52
CA PHE A 38 15.38 -7.24 -9.64
C PHE A 38 15.38 -5.74 -9.27
N GLY A 39 15.85 -5.39 -8.07
CA GLY A 39 15.83 -4.03 -7.53
C GLY A 39 14.97 -3.89 -6.27
N LYS A 40 14.97 -2.68 -5.71
CA LYS A 40 14.18 -2.26 -4.54
C LYS A 40 12.73 -1.98 -4.94
N ILE A 41 11.81 -2.80 -4.44
CA ILE A 41 10.38 -2.66 -4.73
C ILE A 41 9.67 -2.08 -3.52
N GLY A 42 9.03 -0.92 -3.70
CA GLY A 42 8.05 -0.39 -2.76
C GLY A 42 6.65 -0.87 -3.11
N ALA A 43 5.82 -1.21 -2.11
CA ALA A 43 4.43 -1.56 -2.37
C ALA A 43 3.47 -0.82 -1.43
N GLY A 44 2.31 -0.44 -1.98
CA GLY A 44 1.13 0.02 -1.27
C GLY A 44 -0.10 -0.75 -1.77
N ILE A 45 -1.23 -0.73 -1.07
CA ILE A 45 -2.38 -1.56 -1.43
C ILE A 45 -3.55 -0.67 -1.86
N CYS A 46 -4.01 -0.85 -3.11
CA CYS A 46 -5.20 -0.23 -3.68
C CYS A 46 -5.30 1.27 -3.35
N TRP A 47 -6.13 1.65 -2.37
CA TRP A 47 -6.40 3.02 -1.96
C TRP A 47 -5.16 3.83 -1.59
N ASP A 48 -4.08 3.18 -1.15
CA ASP A 48 -2.79 3.83 -0.91
C ASP A 48 -2.24 4.58 -2.14
N GLN A 49 -2.60 4.16 -3.36
CA GLN A 49 -2.12 4.76 -4.61
C GLN A 49 -2.54 6.23 -4.79
N TRP A 50 -3.63 6.64 -4.13
CA TRP A 50 -4.18 7.99 -4.24
C TRP A 50 -3.48 9.00 -3.32
N PHE A 51 -2.60 8.52 -2.43
CA PHE A 51 -1.87 9.34 -1.47
C PHE A 51 -0.43 9.50 -1.98
N PRO A 52 -0.06 10.65 -2.58
CA PRO A 52 1.29 10.87 -3.09
C PRO A 52 2.36 10.74 -2.00
N GLU A 53 1.99 10.92 -0.74
CA GLU A 53 2.83 10.69 0.44
C GLU A 53 3.31 9.23 0.52
N ALA A 54 2.47 8.26 0.17
CA ALA A 54 2.84 6.85 0.15
C ALA A 54 3.96 6.58 -0.86
N ALA A 55 3.76 7.05 -2.10
CA ALA A 55 4.76 6.97 -3.16
C ALA A 55 6.05 7.70 -2.76
N ARG A 56 5.93 8.91 -2.19
CA ARG A 56 7.08 9.72 -1.78
C ARG A 56 7.89 9.05 -0.68
N VAL A 57 7.24 8.51 0.34
CA VAL A 57 7.91 7.81 1.44
C VAL A 57 8.67 6.60 0.92
N MET A 58 8.06 5.78 0.05
CA MET A 58 8.74 4.62 -0.55
C MET A 58 9.90 5.03 -1.45
N ALA A 59 9.75 6.09 -2.25
CA ALA A 59 10.84 6.63 -3.06
C ALA A 59 12.01 7.13 -2.20
N LEU A 60 11.73 7.81 -1.07
CA LEU A 60 12.75 8.25 -0.11
C LEU A 60 13.45 7.08 0.60
N GLN A 61 12.78 5.93 0.75
CA GLN A 61 13.38 4.68 1.22
C GLN A 61 14.20 3.95 0.14
N GLY A 62 14.25 4.49 -1.09
CA GLY A 62 15.03 3.95 -2.20
C GLY A 62 14.28 2.98 -3.10
N ALA A 63 12.94 2.99 -3.11
CA ALA A 63 12.18 2.20 -4.09
C ALA A 63 12.52 2.63 -5.53
N GLU A 64 12.86 1.66 -6.37
CA GLU A 64 13.10 1.81 -7.80
C GLU A 64 11.82 1.53 -8.61
N ILE A 65 10.94 0.70 -8.06
CA ILE A 65 9.65 0.31 -8.63
C ILE A 65 8.58 0.43 -7.54
N LEU A 66 7.42 1.01 -7.89
CA LEU A 66 6.23 1.03 -7.02
C LEU A 66 5.15 0.09 -7.56
N CYS A 67 4.63 -0.77 -6.69
CA CYS A 67 3.59 -1.74 -7.03
C CYS A 67 2.33 -1.51 -6.19
N TYR A 68 1.17 -1.44 -6.86
CA TYR A 68 -0.14 -1.23 -6.22
C TYR A 68 -1.15 -2.29 -6.68
N PRO A 69 -1.22 -3.48 -6.05
CA PRO A 69 -2.33 -4.40 -6.27
C PRO A 69 -3.64 -3.71 -5.92
N THR A 70 -4.56 -3.66 -6.89
CA THR A 70 -5.75 -2.81 -6.83
C THR A 70 -6.99 -3.61 -7.20
N ALA A 71 -8.07 -3.37 -6.45
CA ALA A 71 -9.42 -3.79 -6.80
C ALA A 71 -10.28 -2.52 -6.80
N MET A 72 -10.59 -2.03 -8.00
CA MET A 72 -11.32 -0.79 -8.23
C MET A 72 -12.17 -0.97 -9.49
N ASP A 73 -13.41 -0.54 -9.39
CA ASP A 73 -14.35 -0.40 -10.48
C ASP A 73 -14.67 1.10 -10.67
N LEU A 74 -14.60 1.56 -11.91
CA LEU A 74 -14.85 2.94 -12.33
C LEU A 74 -16.29 3.12 -12.88
N SER A 75 -17.12 2.08 -12.88
CA SER A 75 -18.45 2.08 -13.50
C SER A 75 -19.61 2.58 -12.62
N HIS A 76 -19.30 3.30 -11.54
CA HIS A 76 -20.28 3.95 -10.65
C HIS A 76 -20.04 5.45 -10.54
#